data_AF-A0A0Q4RTX0-F1
#
_entry.id   AF-A0A0Q4RTX0-F1
#
_cell.length_a   1.000
_cell.length_b   1.000
_cell.length_c   1.000
_cell.angle_alpha   90.00
_cell.angle_beta   90.00
_cell.angle_gamma   90.00
#
_symmetry.space_group_name_H-M   'P 1'
#
loop_
_entity.id
_entity.type
_entity.pdbx_description
1 polymer ?
#
loop_
_entity_poly.entity_id
_entity_poly.type
_entity_poly.pdbx_seq_one_letter_code
_entity_poly.pdbx_strand_id
1 'polypeptide(L)' 'MQGKWIMSIIFFLMFCGYGILNIVFTEFMNRTTASNTYKKKVTKAMIKRYKIGGYVFIFIGIMLIIVTWLGGLKGL' A
#
# COMPACT_ATOMS: atom_id res chain seq x y z
N MET A 1 6.02 -26.24 2.09
CA MET A 1 6.45 -25.14 1.19
C MET A 1 5.25 -24.38 0.60
N GLN A 2 4.17 -25.04 0.19
CA GLN A 2 2.97 -24.41 -0.41
C GLN A 2 2.33 -23.30 0.46
N GLY A 3 2.23 -23.47 1.79
CA GLY A 3 1.64 -22.45 2.67
C GLY A 3 2.38 -21.11 2.71
N LYS A 4 3.71 -21.10 2.50
CA LYS A 4 4.51 -19.86 2.47
C LYS A 4 4.21 -19.00 1.25
N TRP A 5 3.91 -19.66 0.12
CA TRP A 5 3.54 -18.98 -1.13
C TRP A 5 2.19 -18.30 -1.00
N ILE A 6 1.20 -19.00 -0.43
CA ILE A 6 -0.15 -18.46 -0.22
C ILE A 6 -0.10 -17.23 0.71
N MET A 7 0.61 -17.33 1.84
CA MET A 7 0.78 -16.19 2.77
C MET A 7 1.50 -15.00 2.13
N SER A 8 2.54 -15.26 1.33
CA SER A 8 3.26 -14.20 0.62
C SER A 8 2.38 -13.49 -0.41
N ILE A 9 1.51 -14.22 -1.11
CA ILE A 9 0.57 -13.65 -2.08
C ILE A 9 -0.48 -12.79 -1.37
N ILE A 10 -1.00 -13.24 -0.22
CA ILE A 10 -1.96 -12.47 0.58
C ILE A 10 -1.32 -11.16 1.07
N PHE A 11 -0.12 -11.23 1.65
CA PHE A 11 0.59 -10.02 2.08
C PHE A 11 0.93 -9.08 0.91
N PHE A 12 1.31 -9.65 -0.23
CA PHE A 12 1.58 -8.86 -1.42
C PHE A 12 0.31 -8.14 -1.91
N LEU A 13 -0.82 -8.83 -2.01
CA LEU A 13 -2.07 -8.21 -2.45
C LEU A 13 -2.56 -7.16 -1.46
N MET A 14 -2.48 -7.44 -0.15
CA MET A 14 -3.00 -6.57 0.89
C MET A 14 -2.15 -5.30 1.08
N PHE A 15 -0.82 -5.42 1.04
CA PHE A 15 0.07 -4.29 1.30
C PHE A 15 0.64 -3.68 0.02
N CYS A 16 1.20 -4.49 -0.88
CA CYS A 16 1.77 -3.96 -2.13
C CYS A 16 0.66 -3.56 -3.11
N GLY A 17 -0.39 -4.37 -3.26
CA GLY A 17 -1.53 -4.05 -4.13
C GLY A 17 -2.24 -2.77 -3.69
N TYR A 18 -2.57 -2.65 -2.40
CA TYR A 18 -3.17 -1.44 -1.84
C TYR A 18 -2.24 -0.22 -1.91
N GLY A 19 -0.94 -0.41 -1.67
CA GLY A 19 0.06 0.66 -1.77
C GLY A 19 0.22 1.19 -3.20
N ILE A 20 0.24 0.32 -4.20
CA ILE A 20 0.29 0.70 -5.63
C ILE A 20 -1.00 1.42 -6.03
N LEU A 21 -2.16 0.90 -5.63
CA LEU A 21 -3.44 1.57 -5.86
C LEU A 21 -3.43 2.96 -5.22
N ASN A 22 -2.94 3.12 -3.99
CA ASN A 22 -2.78 4.44 -3.40
C ASN A 22 -1.88 5.32 -4.26
N ILE A 23 -0.67 4.90 -4.66
CA ILE A 23 0.22 5.77 -5.42
C ILE A 23 -0.38 6.21 -6.77
N VAL A 24 -1.01 5.29 -7.50
CA VAL A 24 -1.54 5.52 -8.86
C VAL A 24 -2.89 6.23 -8.80
N PHE A 25 -3.83 5.76 -7.97
CA PHE A 25 -5.16 6.35 -7.84
C PHE A 25 -5.22 7.55 -6.91
N THR A 26 -4.17 7.90 -6.15
CA THR A 26 -4.16 9.13 -5.32
C THR A 26 -4.46 10.38 -6.16
N GLU A 27 -3.98 10.47 -7.40
CA GLU A 27 -4.31 11.62 -8.27
C GLU A 27 -5.75 11.59 -8.76
N PHE A 28 -6.26 10.40 -9.08
CA PHE A 28 -7.65 10.22 -9.51
C PHE A 28 -8.62 10.51 -8.35
N MET A 29 -8.47 9.82 -7.21
CA MET A 29 -9.24 10.04 -5.99
C MET A 29 -9.14 11.48 -5.51
N ASN A 30 -7.96 12.10 -5.49
CA ASN A 30 -7.90 13.50 -5.05
C ASN A 30 -8.65 14.45 -6.00
N ARG A 31 -8.73 14.15 -7.30
CA ARG A 31 -9.55 14.94 -8.22
C ARG A 31 -11.05 14.72 -7.98
N THR A 32 -11.51 13.48 -7.79
CA THR A 32 -12.93 13.17 -7.53
C THR A 32 -13.38 13.58 -6.12
N THR A 33 -12.56 13.37 -5.10
CA THR A 33 -12.86 13.74 -3.70
C THR A 33 -12.77 15.25 -3.49
N ALA A 34 -11.89 15.95 -4.20
CA ALA A 34 -11.87 17.42 -4.15
C ALA A 34 -12.99 18.08 -4.95
N SER A 35 -13.52 17.44 -5.99
CA SER A 35 -14.72 17.97 -6.65
C SER A 35 -15.97 17.76 -5.81
N ASN A 36 -16.07 16.66 -5.05
CA ASN A 36 -17.31 16.27 -4.35
C ASN A 36 -17.35 16.57 -2.84
N THR A 37 -16.23 16.55 -2.10
CA THR A 37 -16.26 16.55 -0.63
C THR A 37 -15.60 17.77 -0.01
N TYR A 38 -14.45 18.18 -0.53
CA TYR A 38 -13.71 19.32 -0.01
C TYR A 38 -13.67 20.39 -1.09
N LYS A 39 -14.49 21.45 -1.00
CA LYS A 39 -14.41 22.68 -1.83
C LYS A 39 -13.05 23.44 -1.72
N LYS A 40 -11.96 22.75 -1.36
CA LYS A 40 -10.61 23.24 -1.13
C LYS A 40 -9.70 22.65 -2.20
N LYS A 41 -8.96 23.51 -2.93
CA LYS A 41 -7.96 23.09 -3.91
C LYS A 41 -6.95 22.14 -3.24
N VAL A 42 -6.86 20.91 -3.76
CA VAL A 42 -5.84 19.95 -3.34
C VAL A 42 -4.47 20.57 -3.57
N THR A 43 -3.71 20.74 -2.50
CA THR A 43 -2.36 21.29 -2.57
C THR A 43 -1.39 20.17 -2.93
N LYS A 44 -0.35 20.48 -3.74
CA LYS A 44 0.69 19.52 -4.14
C LYS A 44 1.33 18.78 -2.95
N ALA A 45 1.42 19.45 -1.79
CA ALA A 45 1.92 18.88 -0.54
C ALA A 45 1.07 17.70 -0.01
N MET A 46 -0.26 17.76 -0.19
CA MET A 46 -1.17 16.71 0.26
C MET A 46 -1.04 15.45 -0.60
N ILE A 47 -0.98 15.61 -1.93
CA ILE A 47 -0.73 14.52 -2.88
C ILE A 47 0.61 13.84 -2.58
N LYS A 48 1.65 14.63 -2.25
CA LYS A 48 2.96 14.09 -1.90
C LYS A 48 2.90 13.23 -0.63
N ARG A 49 2.14 13.65 0.41
CA ARG A 49 1.95 12.86 1.64
C ARG A 49 1.23 11.53 1.37
N TYR A 50 0.18 11.53 0.54
CA TYR A 50 -0.51 10.30 0.16
C TYR A 50 0.38 9.34 -0.63
N LYS A 51 1.16 9.85 -1.60
CA LYS A 51 2.14 9.04 -2.33
C LYS A 51 3.18 8.44 -1.39
N ILE A 52 3.73 9.23 -0.45
CA ILE A 52 4.67 8.75 0.57
C ILE A 52 4.05 7.64 1.43
N GLY A 53 2.80 7.81 1.87
CA GLY A 53 2.07 6.77 2.60
C GLY A 53 1.94 5.46 1.81
N GLY A 54 1.66 5.54 0.51
CA GLY A 54 1.65 4.37 -0.37
C GLY A 54 3.00 3.66 -0.47
N TYR A 55 4.11 4.42 -0.61
CA TYR A 55 5.47 3.83 -0.61
C TYR A 55 5.81 3.15 0.71
N VAL A 56 5.42 3.75 1.85
CA VAL A 56 5.61 3.14 3.17
C VAL A 56 4.84 1.83 3.29
N PHE A 57 3.61 1.77 2.79
CA PHE A 57 2.80 0.54 2.78
C PHE A 57 3.44 -0.58 1.94
N ILE A 58 3.98 -0.25 0.76
CA ILE A 58 4.72 -1.20 -0.07
C ILE A 58 5.96 -1.71 0.66
N PHE A 59 6.71 -0.81 1.30
CA PHE A 59 7.91 -1.17 2.05
C PHE A 59 7.60 -2.16 3.19
N ILE A 60 6.53 -1.92 3.95
CA ILE A 60 6.05 -2.84 5.00
C ILE A 60 5.65 -4.19 4.40
N GLY A 61 4.92 -4.20 3.28
CA GLY A 61 4.54 -5.43 2.58
C GLY A 61 5.74 -6.28 2.16
N ILE A 62 6.77 -5.64 1.59
CA ILE A 62 8.02 -6.31 1.20
C ILE A 62 8.75 -6.88 2.42
N MET A 63 8.84 -6.11 3.52
CA MET A 63 9.44 -6.58 4.78
C MET A 63 8.73 -7.81 5.33
N LEU A 64 7.39 -7.83 5.33
CA LEU A 64 6.60 -8.97 5.80
C LEU A 64 6.80 -10.22 4.94
N ILE A 65 6.93 -10.05 3.62
CA ILE A 65 7.26 -11.15 2.70
C ILE A 65 8.65 -11.69 3.07
N ILE A 66 9.66 -10.84 3.22
CA ILE A 66 11.02 -11.27 3.59
C ILE A 66 11.01 -12.07 4.91
N VAL A 67 10.30 -11.59 5.94
CA VAL A 67 10.17 -12.28 7.23
C VAL A 67 9.48 -13.64 7.09
N THR A 68 8.44 -13.73 6.26
CA THR A 68 7.72 -14.98 5.96
C THR A 68 8.66 -16.02 5.32
N TRP A 69 9.58 -15.58 4.46
CA TRP A 69 10.54 -16.45 3.77
C TRP A 69 11.73 -16.86 4.64
N LEU A 70 12.27 -15.94 5.45
CA LEU A 70 13.37 -16.20 6.40
C LEU A 70 12.98 -17.13 7.56
N GLY A 71 11.70 -17.52 7.66
CA GLY A 71 11.24 -18.51 8.63
C GLY A 71 10.67 -17.93 9.92
N GLY A 72 10.36 -16.62 9.94
CA GLY A 72 9.78 -15.94 11.11
C GLY A 72 8.39 -16.45 11.53
N LEU A 73 7.72 -17.25 10.69
CA LEU A 73 6.44 -17.91 10.99
C LEU A 73 6.60 -19.42 11.25
N LYS A 74 7.71 -19.87 11.85
CA LYS A 74 7.87 -21.26 12.31
C LYS A 74 7.13 -21.57 13.62
N GLY A 75 6.44 -20.59 14.21
CA GLY A 75 5.76 -20.71 15.50
C GLY A 75 4.28 -20.34 15.50
N LEU A 76 3.62 -20.33 14.34
CA LEU A 76 2.18 -20.08 14.20
C LEU A 76 1.54 -21.20 13.37
#